data_AF-A0A9W6Y226-F1
#
_entry.id   AF-A0A9W6Y226-F1
#
_cell.length_a   1.000
_cell.length_b   1.000
_cell.length_c   1.000
_cell.angle_alpha   90.00
_cell.angle_beta   90.00
_cell.angle_gamma   90.00
#
_symmetry.space_group_name_H-M   'P 1'
#
loop_
_entity.id
_entity.type
_entity.pdbx_description
1 polymer ?
#
loop_
_entity_poly.entity_id
_entity_poly.type
_entity_poly.pdbx_seq_one_letter_code
_entity_poly.pdbx_strand_id
1 'polypeptide(L)'
;MTSVSNRDLCRFFYVEACDHYFACNYCGTRRKQLPSSGYANLISHLKDKHPNYVDAYNAHQRRQAGSLTAHGFVNPTASNMYQWMEWVVDRNMPRSEVDDPLTRNMSKLKPICSKTLKVFMGK
;
A
#
# COMPACT_ATOMS: atom_id res chain seq x y z
N MET A 1 -2.79 -6.09 18.61
CA MET A 1 -3.20 -6.94 17.48
C MET A 1 -4.30 -6.20 16.75
N THR A 2 -4.04 -5.69 15.54
CA THR A 2 -5.07 -5.04 14.73
C THR A 2 -6.10 -6.11 14.34
N SER A 3 -7.36 -5.92 14.74
CA SER A 3 -8.43 -6.83 14.35
C SER A 3 -8.54 -6.84 12.82
N VAL A 4 -8.44 -8.01 12.21
CA VAL A 4 -8.59 -8.17 10.76
C VAL A 4 -9.99 -7.68 10.37
N SER A 5 -10.07 -6.75 9.41
CA SER A 5 -11.37 -6.23 8.97
C SER A 5 -12.07 -7.20 8.00
N ASN A 6 -13.40 -7.26 8.05
CA ASN A 6 -14.18 -8.07 7.10
C ASN A 6 -13.91 -7.65 5.65
N ARG A 7 -13.63 -6.36 5.42
CA ARG A 7 -13.26 -5.83 4.10
C ARG A 7 -11.98 -6.47 3.58
N ASP A 8 -10.96 -6.61 4.42
CA ASP A 8 -9.66 -7.17 4.02
C ASP A 8 -9.76 -8.67 3.76
N LEU A 9 -10.54 -9.38 4.57
CA LEU A 9 -10.86 -10.80 4.34
C LEU A 9 -11.58 -10.99 3.00
N CYS A 10 -12.59 -10.19 2.71
CA CYS A 10 -13.32 -10.28 1.45
C CYS A 10 -12.43 -9.99 0.25
N ARG A 11 -11.56 -8.97 0.33
CA ARG A 11 -10.57 -8.68 -0.72
C ARG A 11 -9.57 -9.81 -0.96
N PHE A 12 -9.20 -10.54 0.08
CA PHE A 12 -8.23 -11.62 -0.02
C PHE A 12 -8.86 -12.92 -0.56
N PHE A 13 -10.04 -13.28 -0.07
CA PHE A 13 -10.68 -14.56 -0.39
C PHE A 13 -11.61 -14.53 -1.59
N TYR A 14 -11.96 -13.36 -2.12
CA TYR A 14 -12.90 -13.25 -3.23
C TYR A 14 -12.37 -12.40 -4.37
N VAL A 15 -12.79 -12.77 -5.57
CA VAL A 15 -12.66 -11.96 -6.78
C VAL A 15 -14.04 -11.44 -7.18
N GLU A 16 -14.10 -10.18 -7.60
CA GLU A 16 -15.32 -9.58 -8.13
C GLU A 16 -15.64 -10.19 -9.51
N ALA A 17 -16.90 -10.60 -9.68
CA ALA A 17 -17.46 -11.11 -10.91
C ALA A 17 -18.56 -10.16 -11.40
N CYS A 18 -19.10 -10.40 -12.61
CA CYS A 18 -20.19 -9.60 -13.14
C CYS A 18 -21.43 -9.61 -12.23
N ASP A 19 -22.26 -8.55 -12.36
CA ASP A 19 -23.57 -8.43 -11.73
C ASP A 19 -23.58 -8.51 -10.21
N HIS A 20 -22.58 -7.89 -9.57
CA HIS A 20 -22.44 -7.84 -8.11
C HIS A 20 -22.24 -9.22 -7.46
N TYR A 21 -21.64 -10.16 -8.18
CA TYR A 21 -21.22 -11.43 -7.63
C TYR A 21 -19.77 -11.39 -7.20
N PHE A 22 -19.46 -12.15 -6.14
CA PHE A 22 -18.12 -12.39 -5.67
C PHE A 22 -17.88 -13.90 -5.69
N ALA A 23 -16.80 -14.34 -6.31
CA ALA A 23 -16.42 -15.75 -6.38
C ALA A 23 -15.32 -16.05 -5.35
N CYS A 24 -15.52 -17.09 -4.54
CA CYS A 24 -14.53 -17.52 -3.55
C CYS A 24 -13.30 -18.13 -4.25
N ASN A 25 -12.11 -17.68 -3.90
CA ASN A 25 -10.84 -18.15 -4.48
C ASN A 25 -10.52 -19.61 -4.11
N TYR A 26 -11.10 -20.15 -3.04
CA TYR A 26 -10.86 -21.53 -2.60
C TYR A 26 -11.80 -22.56 -3.23
N CYS A 27 -13.06 -22.20 -3.43
CA CYS A 27 -14.07 -23.18 -3.87
C CYS A 27 -14.91 -22.72 -5.07
N GLY A 28 -14.64 -21.54 -5.63
CA GLY A 28 -15.37 -20.99 -6.77
C GLY A 28 -16.83 -20.61 -6.49
N THR A 29 -17.33 -20.82 -5.27
CA THR A 29 -18.72 -20.51 -4.92
C THR A 29 -18.99 -19.02 -5.11
N ARG A 30 -20.03 -18.71 -5.90
CA ARG A 30 -20.47 -17.33 -6.15
C ARG A 30 -21.47 -16.88 -5.09
N ARG A 31 -21.29 -15.67 -4.58
CA ARG A 31 -22.21 -15.00 -3.65
C ARG A 31 -22.57 -13.63 -4.20
N LYS A 32 -23.86 -13.33 -4.28
CA LYS A 32 -24.36 -12.01 -4.66
C LYS A 32 -24.20 -11.06 -3.48
N GLN A 33 -23.64 -9.87 -3.71
CA GLN A 33 -23.47 -8.82 -2.70
C GLN A 33 -23.92 -7.49 -3.28
N LEU A 34 -25.06 -6.98 -2.80
CA LEU A 34 -25.55 -5.65 -3.20
C LEU A 34 -24.63 -4.54 -2.65
N PRO A 35 -24.52 -3.39 -3.32
CA PRO A 35 -23.62 -2.29 -2.92
C PRO A 35 -23.76 -1.81 -1.46
N SER A 36 -24.94 -1.98 -0.85
CA SER A 36 -25.25 -1.56 0.52
C SER A 36 -25.31 -2.71 1.56
N SER A 37 -25.02 -3.94 1.15
CA SER A 37 -25.25 -5.16 1.97
C SER A 37 -24.17 -5.43 3.03
N GLY A 38 -23.05 -4.69 3.03
CA GLY A 38 -21.87 -5.05 3.80
C GLY A 38 -21.29 -6.42 3.40
N TYR A 39 -20.55 -7.06 4.30
CA TYR A 39 -19.76 -8.28 4.01
C TYR A 39 -20.28 -9.56 4.71
N ALA A 40 -21.39 -9.48 5.44
CA ALA A 40 -21.83 -10.57 6.34
C ALA A 40 -22.06 -11.90 5.60
N ASN A 41 -22.60 -11.86 4.38
CA ASN A 41 -22.85 -13.03 3.54
C ASN A 41 -21.54 -13.75 3.13
N LEU A 42 -20.49 -13.01 2.78
CA LEU A 42 -19.18 -13.53 2.40
C LEU A 42 -18.46 -14.12 3.63
N ILE A 43 -18.50 -13.40 4.75
CA ILE A 43 -17.90 -13.89 6.00
C ILE A 43 -18.61 -15.14 6.51
N SER A 44 -19.94 -15.21 6.42
CA SER A 44 -20.68 -16.43 6.78
C SER A 44 -20.24 -17.62 5.93
N HIS A 45 -20.09 -17.42 4.60
CA HIS A 45 -19.57 -18.48 3.73
C HIS A 45 -18.18 -18.96 4.16
N LEU A 46 -17.26 -18.05 4.50
CA LEU A 46 -15.92 -18.42 4.96
C LEU A 46 -16.00 -19.24 6.25
N LYS A 47 -16.82 -18.83 7.22
CA LYS A 47 -17.02 -19.58 8.47
C LYS A 47 -17.55 -20.98 8.23
N ASP A 48 -18.52 -21.13 7.32
CA ASP A 48 -19.20 -22.40 7.07
C ASP A 48 -18.37 -23.39 6.23
N LYS A 49 -17.64 -22.89 5.22
CA LYS A 49 -16.94 -23.72 4.23
C LYS A 49 -15.42 -23.73 4.39
N HIS A 50 -14.86 -22.76 5.10
CA HIS A 50 -13.42 -22.57 5.26
C HIS A 50 -13.08 -22.22 6.71
N PRO A 51 -13.31 -23.11 7.69
CA PRO A 51 -13.21 -22.79 9.13
C PRO A 51 -11.85 -22.21 9.55
N ASN A 52 -10.78 -22.55 8.84
CA ASN A 52 -9.41 -22.07 9.10
C ASN A 52 -9.04 -20.81 8.28
N TYR A 53 -10.01 -20.08 7.72
CA TYR A 53 -9.74 -18.93 6.84
C TYR A 53 -8.95 -17.81 7.56
N VAL A 54 -9.19 -17.61 8.87
CA VAL A 54 -8.48 -16.60 9.66
C VAL A 54 -6.99 -16.93 9.75
N ASP A 55 -6.65 -18.20 10.00
CA ASP A 55 -5.26 -18.64 10.06
C ASP A 55 -4.57 -18.55 8.71
N ALA A 56 -5.27 -18.88 7.63
CA ALA A 56 -4.76 -18.74 6.27
C ALA A 56 -4.43 -17.28 5.94
N TYR A 57 -5.33 -16.35 6.30
CA TYR A 57 -5.10 -14.92 6.15
C TYR A 57 -3.92 -14.44 7.00
N ASN A 58 -3.85 -14.84 8.27
CA ASN A 58 -2.75 -14.46 9.16
C ASN A 58 -1.40 -15.04 8.70
N ALA A 59 -1.37 -16.27 8.19
CA ALA A 59 -0.17 -16.86 7.59
C ALA A 59 0.29 -16.08 6.36
N HIS A 60 -0.65 -15.68 5.50
CA HIS A 60 -0.35 -14.79 4.37
C HIS A 60 0.20 -13.43 4.86
N GLN A 61 -0.45 -12.80 5.83
CA GLN A 61 0.04 -11.53 6.40
C GLN A 61 1.44 -11.65 7.00
N ARG A 62 1.75 -12.75 7.70
CA ARG A 62 3.10 -13.00 8.23
C ARG A 62 4.14 -13.20 7.13
N ARG A 63 3.79 -13.85 6.02
CA ARG A 63 4.68 -13.95 4.85
C ARG A 63 4.92 -12.60 4.19
N GLN A 64 3.93 -11.72 4.23
CA GLN A 64 4.03 -10.36 3.72
C GLN A 64 4.66 -9.39 4.74
N ALA A 65 4.81 -9.78 6.01
CA ALA A 65 5.46 -8.97 7.03
C ALA A 65 6.94 -8.84 6.70
N GLY A 66 7.34 -7.65 6.21
CA GLY A 66 8.66 -7.39 5.66
C GLY A 66 8.67 -7.07 4.16
N SER A 67 7.57 -7.33 3.44
CA SER A 67 7.38 -6.82 2.08
C SER A 67 6.96 -5.35 2.14
N LEU A 68 7.67 -4.47 1.42
CA LEU A 68 7.32 -3.06 1.26
C LEU A 68 5.86 -2.85 0.80
N THR A 69 5.27 -3.85 0.14
CA THR A 69 3.86 -3.82 -0.29
C THR A 69 2.86 -3.86 0.87
N ALA A 70 3.24 -4.37 2.04
CA ALA A 70 2.38 -4.41 3.23
C ALA A 70 2.18 -3.03 3.89
N HIS A 71 3.08 -2.08 3.62
CA HIS A 71 3.05 -0.74 4.21
C HIS A 71 2.32 0.30 3.35
N GLY A 72 1.72 -0.12 2.23
CA GLY A 72 1.09 0.78 1.26
C GLY A 72 2.09 1.45 0.32
N PHE A 73 1.58 2.13 -0.71
CA PHE A 73 2.42 2.90 -1.64
C PHE A 73 3.17 4.01 -0.88
N VAL A 74 4.48 4.07 -1.05
CA VAL A 74 5.28 5.21 -0.56
C VAL A 74 4.77 6.47 -1.25
N ASN A 75 4.45 7.51 -0.47
CA ASN A 75 4.04 8.80 -1.02
C ASN A 75 5.15 9.29 -1.99
N PRO A 76 4.85 9.48 -3.29
CA PRO A 76 5.87 9.86 -4.27
C PRO A 76 6.59 11.15 -3.92
N THR A 77 5.90 12.10 -3.28
CA THR A 77 6.50 13.35 -2.79
C THR A 77 7.47 13.08 -1.65
N ALA A 78 7.11 12.22 -0.69
CA ALA A 78 8.00 11.87 0.42
C ALA A 78 9.25 11.14 -0.09
N SER A 79 9.09 10.20 -1.03
CA SER A 79 10.20 9.51 -1.68
C SER A 79 11.15 10.47 -2.40
N ASN A 80 10.58 11.39 -3.20
CA ASN A 80 11.37 12.39 -3.93
C ASN A 80 12.16 13.31 -2.97
N MET A 81 11.56 13.72 -1.86
CA MET A 81 12.24 14.56 -0.85
C MET A 81 13.36 13.78 -0.15
N TYR A 82 13.12 12.52 0.18
CA TYR A 82 14.13 11.68 0.82
C TYR A 82 15.36 11.50 -0.08
N GLN A 83 15.16 11.22 -1.36
CA GLN A 83 16.27 11.09 -2.33
C GLN A 83 17.07 12.39 -2.50
N TRP A 84 16.41 13.56 -2.47
CA TRP A 84 17.11 14.84 -2.44
C TRP A 84 17.90 15.05 -1.13
N MET A 85 17.38 14.57 0.01
CA MET A 85 18.09 14.62 1.28
C MET A 85 19.32 13.70 1.29
N GLU A 86 19.21 12.47 0.79
CA GLU A 86 20.36 11.56 0.61
C GLU A 86 21.44 12.22 -0.25
N TRP A 87 21.06 12.84 -1.38
CA TRP A 87 22.00 13.55 -2.23
C TRP A 87 22.75 14.67 -1.51
N VAL A 88 22.04 15.49 -0.74
CA VAL A 88 22.62 16.65 -0.06
C VAL A 88 23.42 16.25 1.18
N VAL A 89 22.88 15.33 1.98
CA VAL A 89 23.45 14.92 3.28
C VAL A 89 24.56 13.89 3.08
N ASP A 90 24.28 12.79 2.39
CA ASP A 90 25.23 11.65 2.32
C ASP A 90 26.43 11.97 1.42
N ARG A 91 26.24 12.83 0.42
CA ARG A 91 27.34 13.32 -0.42
C ARG A 91 27.93 14.65 0.06
N ASN A 92 27.43 15.21 1.16
CA ASN A 92 27.85 16.49 1.72
C ASN A 92 27.84 17.64 0.68
N MET A 93 26.80 17.69 -0.15
CA MET A 93 26.64 18.73 -1.18
C MET A 93 26.01 19.99 -0.58
N PRO A 94 26.28 21.18 -1.15
CA PRO A 94 25.59 22.39 -0.71
C PRO A 94 24.09 22.30 -0.99
N ARG A 95 23.27 22.93 -0.14
CA ARG A 95 21.81 22.93 -0.32
C ARG A 95 21.36 23.62 -1.61
N SER A 96 22.19 24.51 -2.17
CA SER A 96 21.95 25.16 -3.47
C SER A 96 22.06 24.19 -4.65
N GLU A 97 22.62 23.00 -4.45
CA GLU A 97 22.79 21.99 -5.51
C GLU A 97 21.45 21.55 -6.10
N VAL A 98 20.38 21.55 -5.29
CA VAL A 98 19.03 21.22 -5.79
C VAL A 98 18.42 22.32 -6.65
N ASP A 99 18.97 23.54 -6.58
CA ASP A 99 18.61 24.67 -7.43
C ASP A 99 19.45 24.75 -8.71
N ASP A 100 20.57 24.03 -8.77
CA ASP A 100 21.48 24.05 -9.90
C ASP A 100 20.83 23.48 -11.18
N PRO A 101 20.84 24.21 -12.31
CA PRO A 101 20.22 23.77 -13.55
C PRO A 101 20.81 22.47 -14.11
N LEU A 102 22.12 22.24 -13.97
CA LEU A 102 22.78 21.04 -14.48
C LEU A 102 22.39 19.83 -13.63
N THR A 103 22.39 19.95 -12.31
CA THR A 103 21.94 18.89 -11.41
C THR A 103 20.47 18.55 -11.63
N ARG A 104 19.60 19.55 -11.82
CA ARG A 104 18.19 19.31 -12.17
C ARG A 104 18.05 18.54 -13.47
N ASN A 105 18.82 18.91 -14.50
CA ASN A 105 18.76 18.27 -15.81
C ASN A 105 19.30 16.82 -15.80
N MET A 106 20.30 16.54 -14.97
CA MET A 106 20.88 15.20 -14.86
C MET A 106 20.09 14.28 -13.92
N SER A 107 19.37 14.84 -12.94
CA SER A 107 18.60 14.04 -11.98
C SER A 107 17.33 13.45 -12.62
N LYS A 108 16.93 12.27 -12.17
CA LYS A 108 15.59 11.71 -12.44
C LYS A 108 14.53 12.20 -11.45
N LEU A 109 14.93 13.01 -10.47
CA LEU A 109 14.08 13.48 -9.40
C LEU A 109 13.22 14.64 -9.89
N LYS A 110 12.00 14.77 -9.34
CA LYS A 110 11.19 15.97 -9.58
C LYS A 110 11.94 17.18 -8.99
N PRO A 111 12.14 18.25 -9.77
CA PRO A 111 12.84 19.43 -9.31
C PRO A 111 12.16 20.02 -8.06
N ILE A 112 12.98 20.42 -7.09
CA ILE A 112 12.58 21.15 -5.89
C ILE A 112 13.48 22.38 -5.74
N CYS A 113 13.15 23.27 -4.80
CA CYS A 113 14.06 24.36 -4.43
C CYS A 113 14.65 24.16 -3.03
N SER A 114 15.80 24.77 -2.77
CA SER A 114 16.48 24.71 -1.47
C SER A 114 15.59 25.14 -0.31
N LYS A 115 14.68 26.10 -0.53
CA LYS A 115 13.69 26.53 0.47
C LYS A 115 12.74 25.39 0.85
N THR A 116 12.26 24.63 -0.12
CA THR A 116 11.41 23.45 0.13
C THR A 116 12.19 22.37 0.85
N LEU A 117 13.40 22.04 0.37
CA LEU A 117 14.25 21.04 1.02
C LEU A 117 14.50 21.37 2.49
N LYS A 118 14.77 22.65 2.81
CA LYS A 118 14.96 23.12 4.19
C LYS A 118 13.75 22.88 5.09
N VAL A 119 12.53 23.01 4.57
CA VAL A 119 11.31 22.73 5.35
C VAL A 119 11.22 21.25 5.72
N PHE A 120 11.64 20.35 4.82
CA PHE A 120 11.59 18.90 5.04
C PHE A 120 12.71 18.38 5.95
N MET A 121 13.88 19.02 5.98
CA MET A 121 15.01 18.61 6.82
C MET A 121 14.83 18.93 8.32
N GLY A 122 13.73 19.59 8.72
CA GLY A 122 13.55 20.11 10.07
C GLY A 122 14.23 21.47 10.27
N LYS A 123 13.77 22.22 11.28
CA LYS A 123 14.43 23.47 11.71
C LYS A 123 15.76 23.18 12.38
#